data_AF-A0A970NEF2-F1
#
_entry.id   AF-A0A970NEF2-F1
#
_cell.length_a   1.000
_cell.length_b   1.000
_cell.length_c   1.000
_cell.angle_alpha   90.00
_cell.angle_beta   90.00
_cell.angle_gamma   90.00
#
_symmetry.space_group_name_H-M   'P 1'
#
loop_
_entity.id
_entity.type
_entity.pdbx_description
1 polymer ?
#
loop_
_entity_poly.entity_id
_entity_poly.type
_entity_poly.pdbx_seq_one_letter_code
_entity_poly.pdbx_strand_id
1 'polypeptide(L)'
;MTSILRLGQLNQLTADRHFLEREAMEKAYSLIKNTSPENIVSRYKMHRNEAEILLPSAIIFRRFLNATQASGIQVPRVSLRHGLLANMADERFNTSRKHEYINDIVCSVRYLGRKYGSDEKHSQRVEELALSIFDQMKAIHKLEDRERLYLQVACILHDIGKYINADGHELYSGNVIRAQQILGFANRELAIVANIARYHSQVVPAKWHDNYTSLDREDKIMVSKLAAILKIANGLNISADVSIQKLDLEVTPSDVVFKVKAKGDFLLDTWSFSAHVDFFEEVYGLKPVLKHKG
;
A
#
# COMPACT_ATOMS: atom_id res chain seq x y z
N MET A 1 3.76 5.05 27.99
CA MET A 1 2.37 5.52 28.18
C MET A 1 1.66 4.82 29.33
N THR A 2 1.67 3.48 29.40
CA THR A 2 1.04 2.72 30.50
C THR A 2 1.52 3.14 31.89
N SER A 3 2.81 3.39 32.09
CA SER A 3 3.35 3.87 33.37
C SER A 3 2.90 5.29 33.71
N ILE A 4 2.69 6.17 32.71
CA ILE A 4 2.14 7.53 32.90
C ILE A 4 0.66 7.47 33.25
N LEU A 5 -0.11 6.61 32.58
CA LEU A 5 -1.52 6.37 32.91
C LEU A 5 -1.67 5.80 34.32
N ARG A 6 -0.81 4.85 34.71
CA ARG A 6 -0.78 4.28 36.07
C ARG A 6 -0.48 5.36 37.11
N LEU A 7 0.45 6.27 36.84
CA LEU A 7 0.71 7.43 37.70
C LEU A 7 -0.48 8.39 37.74
N GLY A 8 -1.19 8.56 36.63
CA GLY A 8 -2.46 9.29 36.58
C GLY A 8 -3.50 8.67 37.51
N GLN A 9 -3.74 7.36 37.38
CA GLN A 9 -4.73 6.62 38.17
C GLN A 9 -4.39 6.57 39.66
N LEU A 10 -3.13 6.31 40.02
CA LEU A 10 -2.69 6.25 41.42
C LEU A 10 -2.82 7.59 42.15
N ASN A 11 -2.82 8.69 41.40
CA ASN A 11 -3.03 10.05 41.92
C ASN A 11 -4.46 10.56 41.64
N GLN A 12 -5.40 9.68 41.25
CA GLN A 12 -6.80 10.02 40.92
C GLN A 12 -6.95 11.11 39.85
N LEU A 13 -5.97 11.21 38.96
CA LEU A 13 -5.94 12.20 37.89
C LEU A 13 -6.79 11.77 36.68
N THR A 14 -7.20 10.50 36.58
CA THR A 14 -8.08 10.00 35.50
C THR A 14 -9.18 9.10 36.07
N ALA A 15 -10.41 9.23 35.56
CA ALA A 15 -11.53 8.35 35.90
C ALA A 15 -11.59 7.09 35.01
N ASP A 16 -11.24 7.23 33.73
CA ASP A 16 -11.18 6.11 32.79
C ASP A 16 -9.87 5.31 32.97
N ARG A 17 -9.99 3.98 32.93
CA ARG A 17 -8.85 3.06 33.04
C ARG A 17 -7.97 3.02 31.79
N HIS A 18 -8.44 3.55 30.67
CA HIS A 18 -7.77 3.48 29.36
C HIS A 18 -7.67 4.82 28.63
N PHE A 19 -8.16 5.91 29.21
CA PHE A 19 -8.03 7.25 28.64
C PHE A 19 -7.31 8.20 29.61
N LEU A 20 -6.29 8.90 29.11
CA LEU A 20 -5.56 9.92 29.84
C LEU A 20 -5.99 11.30 29.34
N GLU A 21 -6.80 12.00 30.14
CA GLU A 21 -7.22 13.36 29.85
C GLU A 21 -6.02 14.33 29.77
N ARG A 22 -6.16 15.40 28.98
CA ARG A 22 -5.12 16.43 28.81
C ARG A 22 -4.70 17.05 30.14
N GLU A 23 -5.66 17.41 30.99
CA GLU A 23 -5.38 18.00 32.31
C GLU A 23 -4.60 17.02 33.20
N ALA A 24 -4.99 15.75 33.18
CA ALA A 24 -4.31 14.68 33.89
C ALA A 24 -2.87 14.49 33.40
N MET A 25 -2.63 14.61 32.09
CA MET A 25 -1.30 14.55 31.50
C MET A 25 -0.41 15.72 31.95
N GLU A 26 -0.94 16.94 32.03
CA GLU A 26 -0.21 18.11 32.54
C GLU A 26 0.18 17.97 34.02
N LYS A 27 -0.75 17.43 34.84
CA LYS A 27 -0.49 17.11 36.26
C LYS A 27 0.57 16.01 36.39
N ALA A 28 0.47 14.93 35.62
CA ALA A 28 1.46 13.86 35.60
C ALA A 28 2.83 14.35 35.14
N TYR A 29 2.90 15.20 34.12
CA TYR A 29 4.16 15.82 33.68
C TYR A 29 4.80 16.66 34.79
N SER A 30 4.01 17.51 35.46
CA SER A 30 4.50 18.35 36.56
C SER A 30 5.05 17.51 37.72
N LEU A 31 4.36 16.44 38.08
CA LEU A 31 4.81 15.49 39.09
C LEU A 31 6.14 14.83 38.69
N ILE A 32 6.22 14.28 37.47
CA ILE A 32 7.41 13.58 36.97
C ILE A 32 8.61 14.54 36.89
N LYS A 33 8.39 15.78 36.44
CA LYS A 33 9.44 16.81 36.33
C LYS A 33 10.05 17.18 37.69
N ASN A 34 9.22 17.22 38.74
CA ASN A 34 9.62 17.69 40.06
C ASN A 34 10.02 16.55 41.02
N THR A 35 10.09 15.30 40.56
CA THR A 35 10.40 14.14 41.40
C THR A 35 11.59 13.38 40.83
N SER A 36 12.56 13.01 41.67
CA SER A 36 13.70 12.21 41.21
C SER A 36 13.28 10.77 40.84
N PRO A 37 13.99 10.09 39.92
CA PRO A 37 13.70 8.70 39.57
C PRO A 37 13.67 7.77 40.78
N GLU A 38 14.56 7.95 41.77
CA GLU A 38 14.62 7.13 42.99
C GLU A 38 13.34 7.26 43.82
N ASN A 39 12.83 8.49 43.94
CA ASN A 39 11.58 8.75 44.63
C ASN A 39 10.38 8.20 43.87
N ILE A 40 10.42 8.19 42.53
CA ILE A 40 9.38 7.56 41.72
C ILE A 40 9.39 6.04 41.92
N VAL A 41 10.57 5.42 41.91
CA VAL A 41 10.77 3.98 42.14
C VAL A 41 10.19 3.57 43.49
N SER A 42 10.57 4.27 44.56
CA SER A 42 10.15 3.94 45.93
C SER A 42 8.65 4.19 46.15
N ARG A 43 8.14 5.35 45.72
CA ARG A 43 6.74 5.76 45.96
C ARG A 43 5.74 4.98 45.12
N TYR A 44 6.07 4.67 43.87
CA TYR A 44 5.13 4.06 42.92
C TYR A 44 5.45 2.59 42.59
N LYS A 45 6.43 1.98 43.29
CA LYS A 45 6.88 0.59 43.09
C LYS A 45 7.13 0.30 41.61
N MET A 46 7.91 1.17 40.98
CA MET A 46 8.23 1.12 39.55
C MET A 46 9.67 0.64 39.36
N HIS A 47 9.96 -0.07 38.26
CA HIS A 47 11.33 -0.44 37.94
C HIS A 47 12.16 0.82 37.61
N ARG A 48 13.43 0.83 38.03
CA ARG A 48 14.35 1.95 37.81
C ARG A 48 14.40 2.40 36.35
N ASN A 49 14.55 1.45 35.43
CA ASN A 49 14.61 1.74 33.99
C ASN A 49 13.34 2.41 33.47
N GLU A 50 12.15 2.09 34.02
CA GLU A 50 10.91 2.77 33.65
C GLU A 50 10.88 4.21 34.20
N ALA A 51 11.32 4.41 35.45
CA ALA A 51 11.34 5.72 36.08
C ALA A 51 12.29 6.69 35.36
N GLU A 52 13.45 6.21 34.92
CA GLU A 52 14.45 7.01 34.18
C GLU A 52 13.92 7.49 32.81
N ILE A 53 13.07 6.71 32.13
CA ILE A 53 12.50 7.08 30.81
C ILE A 53 11.16 7.84 30.91
N LEU A 54 10.59 8.02 32.11
CA LEU A 54 9.28 8.66 32.27
C LEU A 54 9.27 10.12 31.83
N LEU A 55 10.27 10.90 32.24
CA LEU A 55 10.34 12.32 31.91
C LEU A 55 10.43 12.57 30.39
N PRO A 56 11.37 11.96 29.64
CA PRO A 56 11.42 12.13 28.19
C PRO A 56 10.12 11.62 27.51
N SER A 57 9.56 10.51 27.98
CA SER A 57 8.26 10.01 27.47
C SER A 57 7.14 11.04 27.69
N ALA A 58 7.04 11.61 28.89
CA ALA A 58 6.01 12.58 29.22
C ALA A 58 6.14 13.87 28.41
N ILE A 59 7.37 14.31 28.13
CA ILE A 59 7.62 15.45 27.24
C ILE A 59 7.08 15.17 25.84
N ILE A 60 7.35 13.99 25.26
CA ILE A 60 6.89 13.61 23.92
C ILE A 60 5.35 13.62 23.85
N PHE A 61 4.67 12.92 24.76
CA PHE A 61 3.21 12.85 24.76
C PHE A 61 2.55 14.20 25.00
N ARG A 62 3.14 15.03 25.87
CA ARG A 62 2.67 16.40 26.11
C ARG A 62 2.80 17.27 24.86
N ARG A 63 3.95 17.20 24.17
CA ARG A 63 4.16 17.93 22.91
C ARG A 63 3.17 17.49 21.84
N PHE A 64 2.90 16.20 21.73
CA PHE A 64 1.91 15.65 20.80
C PHE A 64 0.49 16.17 21.10
N LEU A 65 0.07 16.17 22.37
CA LEU A 65 -1.23 16.74 22.75
C LEU A 65 -1.30 18.24 22.45
N ASN A 66 -0.22 18.99 22.69
CA ASN A 66 -0.20 20.44 22.42
C ASN A 66 -0.21 20.78 20.93
N ALA A 67 0.20 19.86 20.06
CA ALA A 67 0.11 20.00 18.61
C ALA A 67 -1.27 19.64 18.03
N THR A 68 -2.23 19.19 18.86
CA THR A 68 -3.55 18.73 18.43
C THR A 68 -4.66 19.34 19.28
N GLN A 69 -5.90 19.26 18.80
CA GLN A 69 -7.11 19.65 19.57
C GLN A 69 -7.67 18.49 20.42
N ALA A 70 -6.93 17.38 20.57
CA ALA A 70 -7.42 16.20 21.29
C ALA A 70 -7.68 16.49 22.78
N SER A 71 -8.74 15.93 23.34
CA SER A 71 -9.07 16.06 24.77
C SER A 71 -8.18 15.20 25.68
N GLY A 72 -7.44 14.24 25.11
CA GLY A 72 -6.59 13.31 25.84
C GLY A 72 -5.99 12.24 24.92
N ILE A 73 -5.42 11.20 25.53
CA ILE A 73 -4.75 10.07 24.85
C ILE A 73 -5.44 8.77 25.24
N GLN A 74 -5.91 8.01 24.25
CA GLN A 74 -6.32 6.62 24.45
C GLN A 74 -5.06 5.75 24.64
N VAL A 75 -5.04 4.95 25.71
CA VAL A 75 -3.95 4.05 26.06
C VAL A 75 -4.44 2.60 25.92
N PRO A 76 -4.39 2.04 24.71
CA PRO A 76 -4.87 0.70 24.49
C PRO A 76 -3.95 -0.30 25.19
N ARG A 77 -4.52 -1.34 25.81
CA ARG A 77 -3.78 -2.43 26.46
C ARG A 77 -3.22 -3.45 25.47
N VAL A 78 -2.82 -2.98 24.30
CA VAL A 78 -2.22 -3.78 23.26
C VAL A 78 -0.77 -3.37 23.09
N SER A 79 0.01 -4.26 22.52
CA SER A 79 1.41 -4.01 22.21
C SER A 79 1.70 -4.56 20.83
N LEU A 80 2.84 -4.19 20.25
CA LEU A 80 3.26 -4.72 18.96
C LEU A 80 3.24 -6.26 18.92
N ARG A 81 3.54 -6.93 20.05
CA ARG A 81 3.48 -8.39 20.16
C ARG A 81 2.09 -8.94 19.90
N HIS A 82 1.04 -8.28 20.39
CA HIS A 82 -0.33 -8.69 20.10
C HIS A 82 -0.64 -8.53 18.61
N GLY A 83 -0.19 -7.43 17.99
CA GLY A 83 -0.32 -7.23 16.55
C GLY A 83 0.40 -8.31 15.73
N LEU A 84 1.61 -8.71 16.13
CA LEU A 84 2.35 -9.79 15.49
C LEU A 84 1.65 -11.15 15.62
N LEU A 85 1.19 -11.50 16.82
CA LEU A 85 0.42 -12.74 17.05
C LEU A 85 -0.86 -12.77 16.21
N ALA A 86 -1.52 -11.61 16.12
CA ALA A 86 -2.72 -11.46 15.32
C ALA A 86 -2.38 -11.63 13.82
N ASN A 87 -1.29 -11.03 13.31
CA ASN A 87 -0.84 -11.26 11.93
C ASN A 87 -0.53 -12.74 11.64
N MET A 88 0.19 -13.42 12.55
CA MET A 88 0.50 -14.85 12.41
C MET A 88 -0.77 -15.72 12.38
N ALA A 89 -1.79 -15.35 13.16
CA ALA A 89 -3.09 -16.04 13.14
C ALA A 89 -3.82 -15.80 11.81
N ASP A 90 -3.75 -14.60 11.23
CA ASP A 90 -4.35 -14.28 9.95
C ASP A 90 -3.71 -15.06 8.80
N GLU A 91 -2.38 -15.15 8.79
CA GLU A 91 -1.63 -15.93 7.80
C GLU A 91 -1.97 -17.42 7.88
N ARG A 92 -2.11 -17.95 9.10
CA ARG A 92 -2.33 -19.40 9.31
C ARG A 92 -3.78 -19.82 9.12
N PHE A 93 -4.73 -18.99 9.52
CA PHE A 93 -6.16 -19.35 9.57
C PHE A 93 -7.04 -18.57 8.60
N ASN A 94 -6.45 -17.66 7.80
CA ASN A 94 -7.15 -16.84 6.81
C ASN A 94 -8.40 -16.14 7.37
N THR A 95 -8.26 -15.51 8.54
CA THR A 95 -9.39 -14.90 9.25
C THR A 95 -10.00 -13.72 8.48
N SER A 96 -11.20 -13.28 8.84
CA SER A 96 -11.84 -12.09 8.25
C SER A 96 -11.00 -10.83 8.40
N ARG A 97 -10.23 -10.70 9.48
CA ARG A 97 -9.36 -9.54 9.75
C ARG A 97 -8.27 -9.35 8.69
N LYS A 98 -7.83 -10.43 8.03
CA LYS A 98 -6.89 -10.33 6.90
C LYS A 98 -7.48 -9.50 5.75
N HIS A 99 -8.77 -9.67 5.47
CA HIS A 99 -9.46 -8.95 4.40
C HIS A 99 -9.68 -7.49 4.76
N GLU A 100 -10.05 -7.21 6.02
CA GLU A 100 -10.14 -5.85 6.56
C GLU A 100 -8.80 -5.12 6.43
N TYR A 101 -7.70 -5.79 6.77
CA TYR A 101 -6.35 -5.24 6.65
C TYR A 101 -5.97 -4.89 5.21
N ILE A 102 -6.29 -5.74 4.24
CA ILE A 102 -6.04 -5.44 2.81
C ILE A 102 -6.86 -4.23 2.37
N ASN A 103 -8.12 -4.15 2.79
CA ASN A 103 -8.97 -3.00 2.48
C ASN A 103 -8.41 -1.70 3.09
N ASP A 104 -7.90 -1.73 4.32
CA ASP A 104 -7.26 -0.57 4.95
C ASP A 104 -6.04 -0.10 4.17
N ILE A 105 -5.21 -1.03 3.69
CA ILE A 105 -4.07 -0.72 2.81
C ILE A 105 -4.57 -0.04 1.53
N VAL A 106 -5.55 -0.63 0.85
CA VAL A 106 -6.08 -0.10 -0.42
C VAL A 106 -6.70 1.29 -0.21
N CYS A 107 -7.46 1.51 0.87
CA CYS A 107 -8.01 2.82 1.22
C CYS A 107 -6.90 3.86 1.46
N SER A 108 -5.83 3.49 2.16
CA SER A 108 -4.67 4.35 2.35
C SER A 108 -3.97 4.69 1.03
N VAL A 109 -3.85 3.72 0.13
CA VAL A 109 -3.25 3.90 -1.20
C VAL A 109 -4.12 4.79 -2.09
N ARG A 110 -5.45 4.68 -2.05
CA ARG A 110 -6.37 5.60 -2.75
C ARG A 110 -6.23 7.03 -2.25
N TYR A 111 -6.11 7.21 -0.93
CA TYR A 111 -5.85 8.53 -0.35
C TYR A 111 -4.55 9.13 -0.87
N LEU A 112 -3.50 8.31 -0.98
CA LEU A 112 -2.23 8.71 -1.57
C LEU A 112 -2.40 9.11 -3.06
N GLY A 113 -3.13 8.31 -3.84
CA GLY A 113 -3.46 8.63 -5.23
C GLY A 113 -4.16 9.99 -5.37
N ARG A 114 -5.17 10.27 -4.54
CA ARG A 114 -5.86 11.57 -4.49
C ARG A 114 -4.92 12.72 -4.14
N LYS A 115 -4.03 12.51 -3.17
CA LYS A 115 -3.04 13.53 -2.76
C LYS A 115 -2.15 13.97 -3.92
N TYR A 116 -1.84 13.06 -4.84
CA TYR A 116 -1.05 13.33 -6.05
C TYR A 116 -1.92 13.52 -7.31
N GLY A 117 -3.21 13.81 -7.17
CA GLY A 117 -4.06 14.16 -8.32
C GLY A 117 -4.28 13.04 -9.34
N SER A 118 -4.28 11.77 -8.89
CA SER A 118 -4.62 10.63 -9.76
C SER A 118 -6.03 10.77 -10.33
N ASP A 119 -6.24 10.39 -11.60
CA ASP A 119 -7.56 10.16 -12.15
C ASP A 119 -8.14 8.88 -11.53
N GLU A 120 -9.01 9.04 -10.54
CA GLU A 120 -9.63 7.92 -9.82
C GLU A 120 -10.48 7.04 -10.74
N LYS A 121 -11.14 7.60 -11.75
CA LYS A 121 -11.96 6.81 -12.69
C LYS A 121 -11.08 5.97 -13.60
N HIS A 122 -10.02 6.56 -14.14
CA HIS A 122 -9.04 5.85 -14.96
C HIS A 122 -8.35 4.74 -14.17
N SER A 123 -7.76 5.09 -13.02
CA SER A 123 -7.02 4.13 -12.19
C SER A 123 -7.89 2.97 -11.68
N GLN A 124 -9.15 3.23 -11.34
CA GLN A 124 -10.10 2.17 -10.97
C GLN A 124 -10.39 1.22 -12.14
N ARG A 125 -10.62 1.73 -13.35
CA ARG A 125 -10.86 0.88 -14.53
C ARG A 125 -9.64 0.03 -14.88
N VAL A 126 -8.45 0.64 -14.88
CA VAL A 126 -7.18 -0.07 -15.13
C VAL A 126 -6.96 -1.18 -14.10
N GLU A 127 -7.24 -0.91 -12.84
CA GLU A 127 -7.17 -1.91 -11.77
C GLU A 127 -8.17 -3.06 -11.97
N GLU A 128 -9.43 -2.77 -12.27
CA GLU A 128 -10.45 -3.80 -12.52
C GLU A 128 -10.03 -4.73 -13.67
N LEU A 129 -9.51 -4.16 -14.76
CA LEU A 129 -8.99 -4.92 -15.90
C LEU A 129 -7.74 -5.72 -15.52
N ALA A 130 -6.76 -5.10 -14.86
CA ALA A 130 -5.50 -5.75 -14.49
C ALA A 130 -5.72 -6.92 -13.53
N LEU A 131 -6.59 -6.74 -12.52
CA LEU A 131 -6.93 -7.80 -11.58
C LEU A 131 -7.72 -8.92 -12.24
N SER A 132 -8.63 -8.61 -13.17
CA SER A 132 -9.32 -9.63 -13.97
C SER A 132 -8.34 -10.44 -14.83
N ILE A 133 -7.36 -9.79 -15.47
CA ILE A 133 -6.31 -10.47 -16.24
C ILE A 133 -5.46 -11.36 -15.33
N PHE A 134 -5.04 -10.85 -14.16
CA PHE A 134 -4.29 -11.63 -13.17
C PHE A 134 -5.07 -12.88 -12.76
N ASP A 135 -6.32 -12.72 -12.34
CA ASP A 135 -7.13 -13.83 -11.84
C ASP A 135 -7.35 -14.91 -12.93
N GLN A 136 -7.53 -14.51 -14.19
CA GLN A 136 -7.69 -15.43 -15.32
C GLN A 136 -6.37 -16.07 -15.79
N MET A 137 -5.22 -15.48 -15.47
CA MET A 137 -3.88 -15.97 -15.82
C MET A 137 -3.20 -16.75 -14.69
N LYS A 138 -3.91 -17.04 -13.58
CA LYS A 138 -3.33 -17.65 -12.37
C LYS A 138 -2.54 -18.93 -12.64
N ALA A 139 -3.06 -19.82 -13.50
CA ALA A 139 -2.40 -21.07 -13.86
C ALA A 139 -1.07 -20.88 -14.62
N ILE A 140 -0.92 -19.76 -15.33
CA ILE A 140 0.29 -19.44 -16.11
C ILE A 140 1.32 -18.76 -15.21
N HIS A 141 0.94 -17.68 -14.53
CA HIS A 141 1.93 -16.88 -13.79
C HIS A 141 2.33 -17.47 -12.44
N LYS A 142 1.46 -18.28 -11.81
CA LYS A 142 1.65 -18.94 -10.50
C LYS A 142 1.94 -18.01 -9.32
N LEU A 143 1.66 -16.72 -9.47
CA LEU A 143 1.62 -15.72 -8.41
C LEU A 143 0.35 -15.84 -7.55
N GLU A 144 0.42 -15.37 -6.31
CA GLU A 144 -0.63 -15.51 -5.29
C GLU A 144 -1.19 -14.14 -4.86
N ASP A 145 -1.99 -14.13 -3.78
CA ASP A 145 -2.74 -12.96 -3.31
C ASP A 145 -1.84 -11.76 -2.96
N ARG A 146 -0.60 -12.01 -2.52
CA ARG A 146 0.33 -10.94 -2.17
C ARG A 146 0.79 -10.19 -3.40
N GLU A 147 1.12 -10.89 -4.48
CA GLU A 147 1.47 -10.28 -5.76
C GLU A 147 0.26 -9.62 -6.44
N ARG A 148 -0.93 -10.18 -6.25
CA ARG A 148 -2.19 -9.54 -6.66
C ARG A 148 -2.35 -8.17 -6.00
N LEU A 149 -2.03 -8.05 -4.71
CA LEU A 149 -2.04 -6.76 -4.00
C LEU A 149 -0.96 -5.81 -4.54
N TYR A 150 0.22 -6.30 -4.93
CA TYR A 150 1.25 -5.46 -5.55
C TYR A 150 0.77 -4.85 -6.86
N LEU A 151 0.14 -5.69 -7.71
CA LEU A 151 -0.48 -5.24 -8.94
C LEU A 151 -1.57 -4.22 -8.67
N GLN A 152 -2.45 -4.50 -7.70
CA GLN A 152 -3.52 -3.59 -7.30
C GLN A 152 -2.97 -2.21 -6.94
N VAL A 153 -2.03 -2.13 -6.01
CA VAL A 153 -1.41 -0.87 -5.56
C VAL A 153 -0.71 -0.15 -6.71
N ALA A 154 -0.02 -0.88 -7.58
CA ALA A 154 0.59 -0.29 -8.77
C ALA A 154 -0.47 0.30 -9.72
N CYS A 155 -1.61 -0.36 -9.93
CA CYS A 155 -2.71 0.19 -10.73
C CYS A 155 -3.28 1.48 -10.12
N ILE A 156 -3.39 1.59 -8.79
CA ILE A 156 -3.88 2.82 -8.15
C ILE A 156 -2.93 4.00 -8.39
N LEU A 157 -1.63 3.71 -8.37
CA LEU A 157 -0.57 4.71 -8.30
C LEU A 157 0.21 4.91 -9.62
N HIS A 158 -0.10 4.17 -10.69
CA HIS A 158 0.72 4.17 -11.91
C HIS A 158 0.89 5.55 -12.55
N ASP A 159 -0.11 6.42 -12.39
CA ASP A 159 -0.18 7.73 -13.05
C ASP A 159 0.12 8.93 -12.14
N ILE A 160 0.46 8.72 -10.87
CA ILE A 160 0.65 9.82 -9.90
C ILE A 160 1.84 10.73 -10.24
N GLY A 161 2.77 10.26 -11.07
CA GLY A 161 3.89 11.05 -11.59
C GLY A 161 3.47 12.23 -12.45
N LYS A 162 2.25 12.21 -13.01
CA LYS A 162 1.67 13.34 -13.77
C LYS A 162 1.52 14.60 -12.91
N TYR A 163 1.47 14.45 -11.59
CA TYR A 163 1.55 15.57 -10.64
C TYR A 163 2.84 16.39 -10.76
N ILE A 164 3.94 15.73 -11.14
CA ILE A 164 5.26 16.34 -11.31
C ILE A 164 5.44 16.78 -12.75
N ASN A 165 5.29 15.85 -13.70
CA ASN A 165 5.38 16.12 -15.12
C ASN A 165 4.62 15.02 -15.89
N ALA A 166 3.88 15.41 -16.93
CA ALA A 166 3.21 14.47 -17.82
C ALA A 166 4.21 13.69 -18.69
N ASP A 167 5.30 14.34 -19.11
CA ASP A 167 6.36 13.69 -19.88
C ASP A 167 7.24 12.84 -18.94
N GLY A 168 7.43 11.57 -19.31
CA GLY A 168 8.13 10.59 -18.48
C GLY A 168 7.48 10.33 -17.11
N HIS A 169 6.16 10.56 -16.97
CA HIS A 169 5.43 10.39 -15.71
C HIS A 169 5.62 9.01 -15.07
N GLU A 170 5.91 7.96 -15.85
CA GLU A 170 6.11 6.62 -15.31
C GLU A 170 7.35 6.56 -14.39
N LEU A 171 8.43 7.26 -14.75
CA LEU A 171 9.62 7.42 -13.91
C LEU A 171 9.26 8.11 -12.58
N TYR A 172 8.48 9.18 -12.65
CA TYR A 172 8.09 9.96 -11.48
C TYR A 172 7.14 9.16 -10.57
N SER A 173 6.17 8.43 -11.12
CA SER A 173 5.29 7.53 -10.36
C SER A 173 6.11 6.52 -9.55
N GLY A 174 7.05 5.82 -10.19
CA GLY A 174 7.92 4.87 -9.49
C GLY A 174 8.75 5.53 -8.38
N ASN A 175 9.30 6.72 -8.64
CA ASN A 175 10.07 7.46 -7.63
C ASN A 175 9.22 7.90 -6.43
N VAL A 176 8.00 8.42 -6.68
CA VAL A 176 7.08 8.83 -5.63
C VAL A 176 6.69 7.63 -4.77
N ILE A 177 6.28 6.51 -5.39
CA ILE A 177 5.90 5.27 -4.70
C ILE A 177 7.04 4.77 -3.80
N ARG A 178 8.27 4.70 -4.34
CA ARG A 178 9.45 4.24 -3.59
C ARG A 178 9.80 5.14 -2.41
N ALA A 179 9.50 6.44 -2.51
CA ALA A 179 9.75 7.41 -1.45
C ALA A 179 8.64 7.43 -0.38
N GLN A 180 7.49 6.80 -0.62
CA GLN A 180 6.42 6.72 0.37
C GLN A 180 6.64 5.60 1.38
N GLN A 181 6.09 5.78 2.58
CA GLN A 181 5.91 4.71 3.55
C GLN A 181 4.46 4.23 3.48
N ILE A 182 4.18 3.28 2.59
CA ILE A 182 2.84 2.67 2.50
C ILE A 182 2.74 1.61 3.60
N LEU A 183 1.77 1.78 4.50
CA LEU A 183 1.52 0.83 5.58
C LEU A 183 1.30 -0.58 5.00
N GLY A 184 1.94 -1.58 5.61
CA GLY A 184 1.81 -2.96 5.18
C GLY A 184 2.72 -3.37 4.04
N PHE A 185 3.70 -2.54 3.66
CA PHE A 185 4.77 -2.90 2.73
C PHE A 185 6.15 -2.70 3.35
N ALA A 186 7.01 -3.71 3.22
CA ALA A 186 8.44 -3.58 3.44
C ALA A 186 9.12 -2.84 2.28
N ASN A 187 10.34 -2.33 2.50
CA ASN A 187 11.09 -1.60 1.47
C ASN A 187 11.30 -2.40 0.18
N ARG A 188 11.51 -3.73 0.29
CA ARG A 188 11.59 -4.63 -0.87
C ARG A 188 10.28 -4.63 -1.66
N GLU A 189 9.16 -4.78 -0.98
CA GLU A 189 7.82 -4.85 -1.60
C GLU A 189 7.46 -3.50 -2.25
N LEU A 190 7.80 -2.38 -1.61
CA LEU A 190 7.66 -1.05 -2.21
C LEU A 190 8.51 -0.88 -3.46
N ALA A 191 9.73 -1.42 -3.48
CA ALA A 191 10.58 -1.39 -4.68
C ALA A 191 9.96 -2.20 -5.82
N ILE A 192 9.32 -3.34 -5.54
CA ILE A 192 8.57 -4.14 -6.52
C ILE A 192 7.40 -3.32 -7.07
N VAL A 193 6.52 -2.78 -6.22
CA VAL A 193 5.36 -1.96 -6.63
C VAL A 193 5.79 -0.74 -7.44
N ALA A 194 6.84 -0.05 -7.00
CA ALA A 194 7.38 1.10 -7.71
C ALA A 194 7.88 0.74 -9.12
N ASN A 195 8.51 -0.43 -9.28
CA ASN A 195 8.94 -0.91 -10.58
C ASN A 195 7.75 -1.31 -11.47
N ILE A 196 6.73 -1.99 -10.92
CA ILE A 196 5.52 -2.35 -11.68
C ILE A 196 4.84 -1.08 -12.23
N ALA A 197 4.63 -0.09 -11.37
CA ALA A 197 4.07 1.20 -11.76
C ALA A 197 4.95 1.97 -12.75
N ARG A 198 6.28 1.88 -12.65
CA ARG A 198 7.21 2.55 -13.59
C ARG A 198 7.11 2.00 -15.01
N TYR A 199 6.77 0.72 -15.20
CA TYR A 199 6.80 0.07 -16.50
C TYR A 199 5.40 -0.09 -17.13
N HIS A 200 4.43 0.70 -16.68
CA HIS A 200 3.02 0.59 -17.07
C HIS A 200 2.67 1.14 -18.48
N SER A 201 3.53 1.97 -19.10
CA SER A 201 3.23 2.66 -20.37
C SER A 201 4.28 2.35 -21.44
N GLN A 202 5.22 3.22 -21.82
CA GLN A 202 6.12 2.94 -22.96
C GLN A 202 7.38 2.17 -22.58
N VAL A 203 7.94 2.45 -21.41
CA VAL A 203 9.23 1.89 -20.98
C VAL A 203 9.06 0.45 -20.50
N VAL A 204 10.03 -0.41 -20.80
CA VAL A 204 10.14 -1.79 -20.29
C VAL A 204 11.36 -1.95 -19.36
N PRO A 205 11.37 -2.96 -18.47
CA PRO A 205 12.54 -3.26 -17.64
C PRO A 205 13.79 -3.50 -18.49
N ALA A 206 14.91 -2.88 -18.12
CA ALA A 206 16.15 -2.94 -18.89
C ALA A 206 17.38 -3.06 -17.99
N LYS A 207 18.48 -3.59 -18.53
CA LYS A 207 19.73 -3.86 -17.77
C LYS A 207 20.49 -2.60 -17.34
N TRP A 208 20.13 -1.43 -17.87
CA TRP A 208 20.71 -0.14 -17.46
C TRP A 208 19.78 0.64 -16.52
N HIS A 209 18.64 0.06 -16.11
CA HIS A 209 17.76 0.66 -15.11
C HIS A 209 18.18 0.21 -13.70
N ASP A 210 18.89 1.05 -12.95
CA ASP A 210 19.39 0.75 -11.60
C ASP A 210 18.29 0.28 -10.63
N ASN A 211 17.09 0.87 -10.73
CA ASN A 211 15.93 0.48 -9.93
C ASN A 211 15.46 -0.96 -10.18
N TYR A 212 15.73 -1.49 -11.37
CA TYR A 212 15.36 -2.85 -11.76
C TYR A 212 16.54 -3.81 -11.55
N THR A 213 17.77 -3.41 -11.87
CA THR A 213 18.96 -4.26 -11.70
C THR A 213 19.29 -4.55 -10.25
N SER A 214 18.93 -3.64 -9.33
CA SER A 214 19.07 -3.82 -7.88
C SER A 214 18.12 -4.87 -7.28
N LEU A 215 17.06 -5.25 -7.99
CA LEU A 215 16.15 -6.32 -7.56
C LEU A 215 16.82 -7.69 -7.65
N ASP A 216 16.40 -8.61 -6.78
CA ASP A 216 16.79 -10.01 -6.90
C ASP A 216 16.17 -10.64 -8.17
N ARG A 217 16.60 -11.86 -8.51
CA ARG A 217 16.14 -12.52 -9.74
C ARG A 217 14.64 -12.83 -9.71
N GLU A 218 14.10 -13.19 -8.54
CA GLU A 218 12.70 -13.57 -8.40
C GLU A 218 11.79 -12.33 -8.52
N ASP A 219 12.21 -11.23 -7.91
CA ASP A 219 11.56 -9.92 -7.98
C ASP A 219 11.58 -9.36 -9.40
N LYS A 220 12.69 -9.53 -10.14
CA LYS A 220 12.74 -9.14 -11.56
C LYS A 220 11.69 -9.87 -12.39
N ILE A 221 11.55 -11.19 -12.18
CA ILE A 221 10.55 -12.00 -12.88
C ILE A 221 9.13 -11.56 -12.48
N MET A 222 8.90 -11.34 -11.19
CA MET A 222 7.62 -10.89 -10.65
C MET A 222 7.23 -9.52 -11.21
N VAL A 223 8.15 -8.55 -11.18
CA VAL A 223 7.95 -7.20 -11.75
C VAL A 223 7.60 -7.30 -13.23
N SER A 224 8.34 -8.08 -14.02
CA SER A 224 8.08 -8.21 -15.46
C SER A 224 6.70 -8.81 -15.73
N LYS A 225 6.32 -9.86 -15.01
CA LYS A 225 4.98 -10.49 -15.11
C LYS A 225 3.85 -9.51 -14.79
N LEU A 226 3.97 -8.78 -13.68
CA LEU A 226 2.93 -7.86 -13.21
C LEU A 226 2.90 -6.57 -14.05
N ALA A 227 4.05 -6.05 -14.47
CA ALA A 227 4.13 -4.91 -15.37
C ALA A 227 3.51 -5.23 -16.73
N ALA A 228 3.74 -6.42 -17.29
CA ALA A 228 3.12 -6.85 -18.54
C ALA A 228 1.59 -6.86 -18.45
N ILE A 229 1.03 -7.35 -17.33
CA ILE A 229 -0.42 -7.31 -17.08
C ILE A 229 -0.93 -5.87 -17.00
N LEU A 230 -0.28 -5.02 -16.18
CA LEU A 230 -0.67 -3.62 -16.02
C LEU A 230 -0.60 -2.85 -17.34
N LYS A 231 0.43 -3.09 -18.15
CA LYS A 231 0.64 -2.43 -19.44
C LYS A 231 -0.48 -2.75 -20.43
N ILE A 232 -0.89 -4.02 -20.52
CA ILE A 232 -2.05 -4.43 -21.32
C ILE A 232 -3.34 -3.81 -20.78
N ALA A 233 -3.56 -3.85 -19.45
CA ALA A 233 -4.76 -3.30 -18.83
C ALA A 233 -4.88 -1.78 -19.07
N ASN A 234 -3.78 -1.05 -18.96
CA ASN A 234 -3.72 0.38 -19.25
C ASN A 234 -3.95 0.66 -20.74
N GLY A 235 -3.41 -0.16 -21.63
CA GLY A 235 -3.64 -0.06 -23.07
C GLY A 235 -5.09 -0.29 -23.50
N LEU A 236 -5.87 -1.06 -22.72
CA LEU A 236 -7.30 -1.30 -22.93
C LEU A 236 -8.22 -0.19 -22.39
N ASN A 237 -7.67 0.86 -21.77
CA ASN A 237 -8.44 1.95 -21.18
C ASN A 237 -7.82 3.32 -21.51
N ILE A 238 -7.64 3.61 -22.80
CA ILE A 238 -7.15 4.91 -23.28
C ILE A 238 -8.32 5.85 -23.57
N SER A 239 -9.40 5.32 -24.13
CA SER A 239 -10.55 6.15 -24.50
C SER A 239 -11.43 6.44 -23.29
N ALA A 240 -11.62 7.71 -22.96
CA ALA A 240 -12.45 8.12 -21.82
C ALA A 240 -13.92 7.67 -21.94
N ASP A 241 -14.44 7.64 -23.18
CA ASP A 241 -15.84 7.35 -23.52
C ASP A 241 -16.11 5.86 -23.77
N VAL A 242 -15.07 5.01 -23.78
CA VAL A 242 -15.21 3.56 -23.90
C VAL A 242 -15.53 2.98 -22.54
N SER A 243 -16.50 2.06 -22.53
CA SER A 243 -16.81 1.24 -21.36
C SER A 243 -16.66 -0.22 -21.72
N ILE A 244 -15.59 -0.86 -21.23
CA ILE A 244 -15.45 -2.31 -21.26
C ILE A 244 -16.46 -2.91 -20.28
N GLN A 245 -17.41 -3.67 -20.79
CA GLN A 245 -18.45 -4.35 -20.00
C GLN A 245 -18.00 -5.74 -19.56
N LYS A 246 -17.15 -6.39 -20.36
CA LYS A 246 -16.67 -7.74 -20.08
C LYS A 246 -15.30 -7.98 -20.73
N LEU A 247 -14.42 -8.65 -20.01
CA LEU A 247 -13.15 -9.17 -20.49
C LEU A 247 -13.02 -10.65 -20.08
N ASP A 248 -12.99 -11.53 -21.07
CA ASP A 248 -12.69 -12.96 -20.88
C ASP A 248 -11.38 -13.32 -21.60
N LEU A 249 -10.53 -14.13 -20.99
CA LEU A 249 -9.31 -14.66 -21.59
C LEU A 249 -9.50 -16.11 -22.00
N GLU A 250 -9.02 -16.46 -23.18
CA GLU A 250 -8.86 -17.84 -23.62
C GLU A 250 -7.39 -18.12 -23.89
N VAL A 251 -6.81 -19.01 -23.09
CA VAL A 251 -5.42 -19.41 -23.21
C VAL A 251 -5.31 -20.60 -24.15
N THR A 252 -4.44 -20.48 -25.14
CA THR A 252 -4.05 -21.55 -26.05
C THR A 252 -2.55 -21.86 -25.86
N PRO A 253 -1.99 -22.90 -26.50
CA PRO A 253 -0.56 -23.21 -26.37
C PRO A 253 0.39 -22.10 -26.84
N SER A 254 -0.05 -21.22 -27.76
CA SER A 254 0.77 -20.14 -28.35
C SER A 254 0.26 -18.73 -28.05
N ASP A 255 -1.04 -18.58 -27.79
CA ASP A 255 -1.70 -17.28 -27.73
C ASP A 255 -2.59 -17.13 -26.48
N VAL A 256 -2.78 -15.90 -26.02
CA VAL A 256 -3.83 -15.51 -25.08
C VAL A 256 -4.82 -14.61 -25.81
N VAL A 257 -6.05 -15.07 -25.96
CA VAL A 257 -7.10 -14.32 -26.66
C VAL A 257 -7.90 -13.48 -25.67
N PHE A 258 -7.81 -12.16 -25.80
CA PHE A 258 -8.55 -11.16 -25.03
C PHE A 258 -9.90 -10.90 -25.69
N LYS A 259 -10.96 -11.51 -25.18
CA LYS A 259 -12.34 -11.30 -25.66
C LYS A 259 -12.96 -10.13 -24.92
N VAL A 260 -13.03 -8.99 -25.59
CA VAL A 260 -13.55 -7.74 -25.02
C VAL A 260 -14.94 -7.46 -25.57
N LYS A 261 -15.88 -7.20 -24.67
CA LYS A 261 -17.16 -6.56 -24.98
C LYS A 261 -17.11 -5.12 -24.48
N ALA A 262 -17.10 -4.17 -25.41
CA ALA A 262 -17.04 -2.75 -25.08
C ALA A 262 -18.20 -1.98 -25.73
N LYS A 263 -18.60 -0.89 -25.08
CA LYS A 263 -19.53 0.10 -25.64
C LYS A 263 -18.74 1.35 -26.00
N GLY A 264 -18.91 1.83 -27.24
CA GLY A 264 -18.20 3.00 -27.77
C GLY A 264 -17.26 2.65 -28.92
N ASP A 265 -16.52 3.64 -29.41
CA ASP A 265 -15.47 3.44 -30.41
C ASP A 265 -14.20 2.89 -29.75
N PHE A 266 -13.89 1.62 -30.02
CA PHE A 266 -12.79 0.89 -29.39
C PHE A 266 -11.50 0.88 -30.24
N LEU A 267 -11.42 1.69 -31.31
CA LEU A 267 -10.28 1.72 -32.22
C LEU A 267 -8.98 2.17 -31.54
N LEU A 268 -9.04 3.22 -30.71
CA LEU A 268 -7.86 3.77 -30.04
C LEU A 268 -7.29 2.78 -29.00
N ASP A 269 -8.15 2.14 -28.22
CA ASP A 269 -7.78 1.10 -27.27
C ASP A 269 -7.22 -0.15 -27.97
N THR A 270 -7.78 -0.51 -29.14
CA THR A 270 -7.24 -1.59 -29.97
C THR A 270 -5.83 -1.29 -30.48
N TRP A 271 -5.60 -0.05 -30.94
CA TRP A 271 -4.27 0.40 -31.35
C TRP A 271 -3.29 0.42 -30.17
N SER A 272 -3.72 0.95 -29.03
CA SER A 272 -2.91 1.00 -27.81
C SER A 272 -2.58 -0.39 -27.28
N PHE A 273 -3.55 -1.31 -27.22
CA PHE A 273 -3.30 -2.71 -26.89
C PHE A 273 -2.21 -3.30 -27.77
N SER A 274 -2.31 -3.08 -29.08
CA SER A 274 -1.35 -3.60 -30.06
C SER A 274 0.06 -3.05 -29.86
N ALA A 275 0.22 -1.84 -29.32
CA ALA A 275 1.53 -1.26 -29.03
C ALA A 275 2.25 -1.90 -27.82
N HIS A 276 1.53 -2.69 -27.00
CA HIS A 276 2.05 -3.25 -25.75
C HIS A 276 2.20 -4.79 -25.77
N VAL A 277 1.86 -5.45 -26.89
CA VAL A 277 1.83 -6.91 -26.99
C VAL A 277 3.21 -7.56 -26.88
N ASP A 278 4.24 -6.91 -27.44
CA ASP A 278 5.59 -7.49 -27.54
C ASP A 278 6.19 -7.81 -26.17
N PHE A 279 6.04 -6.89 -25.21
CA PHE A 279 6.55 -7.11 -23.86
C PHE A 279 5.80 -8.23 -23.13
N PHE A 280 4.49 -8.35 -23.34
CA PHE A 280 3.71 -9.43 -22.76
C PHE A 280 4.12 -10.78 -23.36
N GLU A 281 4.32 -10.84 -24.69
CA GLU A 281 4.79 -12.04 -25.38
C GLU A 281 6.20 -12.44 -24.92
N GLU A 282 7.12 -11.49 -24.75
CA GLU A 282 8.47 -11.74 -24.21
C GLU A 282 8.43 -12.35 -22.80
N VAL A 283 7.55 -11.85 -21.94
CA VAL A 283 7.45 -12.26 -20.54
C VAL A 283 6.75 -13.60 -20.36
N TYR A 284 5.67 -13.83 -21.09
CA TYR A 284 4.83 -15.02 -20.93
C TYR A 284 5.08 -16.12 -21.96
N GLY A 285 5.79 -15.81 -23.06
CA GLY A 285 5.93 -16.72 -24.20
C GLY A 285 4.60 -16.99 -24.92
N LEU A 286 3.61 -16.12 -24.71
CA LEU A 286 2.27 -16.25 -25.28
C LEU A 286 1.86 -14.95 -25.94
N LYS A 287 1.45 -15.01 -27.19
CA LYS A 287 1.07 -13.82 -27.95
C LYS A 287 -0.32 -13.32 -27.54
N PRO A 288 -0.48 -12.07 -27.11
CA PRO A 288 -1.80 -11.50 -26.81
C PRO A 288 -2.55 -11.14 -28.10
N VAL A 289 -3.78 -11.61 -28.23
CA VAL A 289 -4.64 -11.37 -29.40
C VAL A 289 -5.98 -10.76 -28.97
N LEU A 290 -6.30 -9.56 -29.44
CA LEU A 290 -7.55 -8.89 -29.10
C LEU A 290 -8.70 -9.34 -30.04
N LYS A 291 -9.83 -9.73 -29.46
CA LYS A 291 -11.09 -9.97 -30.18
C LYS A 291 -12.20 -9.13 -29.57
N HIS A 292 -12.63 -8.12 -30.31
CA HIS A 292 -13.74 -7.25 -29.92
C HIS A 292 -15.08 -7.82 -30.42
N LYS A 293 -16.08 -7.88 -29.53
CA LYS A 293 -17.48 -8.14 -29.88
C LYS A 293 -18.30 -6.88 -29.53
N GLY A 294 -18.87 -6.25 -30.55
CA GLY A 294 -19.80 -5.12 -30.40
C GLY A 294 -21.10 -5.48 -29.70
#